data_AF-A2BZR5-F1
#
_entry.id   AF-A2BZR5-F1
#
_cell.length_a   1.000
_cell.length_b   1.000
_cell.length_c   1.000
_cell.angle_alpha   90.00
_cell.angle_beta   90.00
_cell.angle_gamma   90.00
#
_symmetry.space_group_name_H-M   'P 1'
#
loop_
_entity.id
_entity.type
_entity.pdbx_description
1 polymer ?
#
loop_
_entity_poly.entity_id
_entity_poly.type
_entity_poly.pdbx_seq_one_letter_code
_entity_poly.pdbx_strand_id
1 'polypeptide(L)' 'MKDNFEPRYGFVNFAEIWNGRLAMMGILIGLTTELLTGQGILTQMGIG' A
#
# COMPACT_ATOMS: atom_id res chain seq x y z
N MET A 1 -3.74 -29.28 -20.83
CA MET A 1 -3.41 -27.97 -20.23
C MET A 1 -3.92 -28.03 -18.79
N LYS A 2 -3.04 -27.96 -17.78
CA LYS A 2 -3.49 -27.83 -16.39
C LYS A 2 -3.96 -26.38 -16.24
N ASP A 3 -5.27 -26.17 -16.18
CA ASP A 3 -5.79 -24.89 -15.71
C ASP A 3 -5.40 -24.79 -14.23
N ASN A 4 -4.32 -24.04 -13.98
CA ASN A 4 -3.91 -23.69 -12.63
C ASN A 4 -4.94 -22.68 -12.11
N PHE A 5 -6.05 -23.20 -11.58
CA PHE A 5 -6.98 -22.42 -10.79
C PHE A 5 -6.29 -22.04 -9.47
N GLU A 6 -5.37 -21.10 -9.54
CA GLU A 6 -4.86 -20.41 -8.35
C GLU A 6 -6.05 -19.65 -7.75
N PRO A 7 -6.51 -20.02 -6.55
CA PRO A 7 -7.57 -19.27 -5.90
C PRO A 7 -7.09 -17.84 -5.73
N ARG A 8 -7.82 -16.86 -6.30
CA ARG A 8 -7.49 -15.42 -6.27
C ARG A 8 -8.11 -14.68 -5.09
N TYR A 9 -8.93 -15.38 -4.30
CA TYR A 9 -9.70 -14.81 -3.19
C TYR A 9 -9.41 -15.59 -1.91
N GLY A 10 -9.24 -14.88 -0.79
CA GLY A 10 -8.84 -15.44 0.51
C GLY A 10 -7.40 -15.09 0.89
N PHE A 11 -6.87 -15.72 1.95
CA PHE A 11 -5.46 -15.61 2.35
C PHE A 11 -4.60 -16.48 1.44
N VAL A 12 -4.47 -16.05 0.19
CA VAL A 12 -3.71 -16.72 -0.87
C VAL A 12 -2.46 -15.90 -1.19
N ASN A 13 -1.38 -16.56 -1.61
CA ASN A 13 -0.10 -15.91 -1.90
C ASN A 13 -0.24 -14.69 -2.84
N PHE A 14 -1.15 -14.78 -3.83
CA PHE A 14 -1.49 -13.64 -4.67
C PHE A 14 -1.96 -12.42 -3.87
N ALA A 15 -2.92 -12.58 -2.96
CA ALA A 15 -3.43 -11.50 -2.13
C ALA A 15 -2.37 -10.95 -1.16
N GLU A 16 -1.51 -11.81 -0.61
CA GLU A 16 -0.42 -11.41 0.29
C GLU A 16 0.63 -10.55 -0.42
N ILE A 17 1.06 -10.95 -1.63
CA ILE A 17 1.99 -10.16 -2.45
C ILE A 17 1.39 -8.80 -2.81
N TRP A 18 0.12 -8.78 -3.22
CA TRP A 18 -0.56 -7.53 -3.56
C TRP A 18 -0.71 -6.61 -2.35
N ASN A 19 -1.12 -7.14 -1.20
CA ASN A 19 -1.21 -6.37 0.04
C ASN A 19 0.16 -5.83 0.50
N GLY A 20 1.22 -6.64 0.40
CA GLY A 20 2.59 -6.22 0.73
C GLY A 20 3.08 -5.08 -0.17
N ARG A 21 2.80 -5.13 -1.47
CA ARG A 21 3.15 -4.04 -2.41
C ARG A 21 2.39 -2.76 -2.10
N LEU A 22 1.09 -2.86 -1.82
CA LEU A 22 0.28 -1.70 -1.46
C LEU A 22 0.77 -1.07 -0.16
N ALA A 23 1.19 -1.86 0.83
CA ALA A 23 1.79 -1.36 2.07
C ALA A 23 3.10 -0.60 1.81
N MET A 24 4.00 -1.15 0.99
CA MET A 24 5.25 -0.48 0.63
C MET A 24 5.00 0.84 -0.13
N MET A 25 4.01 0.85 -1.03
CA MET A 25 3.59 2.07 -1.73
C MET A 25 2.97 3.10 -0.77
N GLY A 26 2.18 2.68 0.21
CA GLY A 26 1.62 3.56 1.24
C GLY A 26 2.70 4.27 2.05
N ILE A 27 3.75 3.55 2.44
CA ILE A 27 4.91 4.15 3.14
C ILE A 27 5.66 5.10 2.22
N LEU A 28 5.92 4.71 0.97
CA LEU A 28 6.63 5.55 0.00
C LEU A 28 5.88 6.86 -0.26
N ILE A 29 4.57 6.78 -0.49
CA ILE A 29 3.72 7.94 -0.71
C ILE A 29 3.71 8.80 0.55
N GLY A 30 3.52 8.20 1.74
CA GLY A 30 3.52 8.93 3.01
C GLY A 30 4.80 9.73 3.24
N LEU A 31 5.96 9.08 3.07
CA LEU A 31 7.28 9.74 3.17
C LEU A 31 7.43 10.84 2.12
N THR A 32 7.04 10.55 0.86
CA THR A 32 7.15 11.52 -0.24
C THR A 32 6.26 12.74 0.03
N THR A 33 5.03 12.54 0.52
CA THR A 33 4.13 13.64 0.87
C THR A 33 4.66 14.47 2.03
N GLU A 34 5.25 13.84 3.04
CA GLU A 34 5.89 14.53 4.17
C GLU A 34 7.08 15.39 3.71
N LEU A 35 7.91 14.87 2.80
CA LEU A 35 9.03 15.61 2.22
C LEU A 35 8.58 16.78 1.34
N LEU A 36 7.52 16.61 0.54
CA LEU A 36 7.04 17.66 -0.37
C LEU A 36 6.37 18.82 0.36
N THR A 37 5.67 18.58 1.47
CA THR A 37 5.00 19.66 2.22
C THR A 37 5.80 20.18 3.39
N GLY A 38 6.84 19.48 3.85
CA GLY A 38 7.65 19.89 5.01
C GLY A 38 6.87 19.96 6.34
N GLN A 39 5.57 19.66 6.30
CA GLN A 39 4.67 19.45 7.41
C GLN A 39 4.16 18.01 7.30
N GLY A 40 4.19 17.26 8.39
CA GLY A 40 3.74 15.87 8.43
C GLY A 40 2.30 15.73 7.92
N ILE A 41 1.94 14.53 7.49
CA ILE A 41 0.60 14.19 6.95
C ILE A 41 -0.55 14.70 7.86
N LEU A 42 -0.30 14.84 9.18
CA LEU A 42 -1.26 15.39 10.14
C LEU A 42 -1.59 16.89 9.92
N THR A 43 -0.66 17.70 9.44
CA THR A 43 -0.88 19.14 9.25
C THR A 43 -1.68 19.41 7.97
N GLN A 44 -1.52 18.60 6.92
CA GLN A 44 -2.35 18.68 5.71
C GLN A 44 -3.81 18.28 5.95
N MET A 45 -4.09 17.41 6.94
CA MET A 45 -5.45 17.04 7.35
C MET A 45 -6.12 18.08 8.28
N GLY A 46 -5.47 19.22 8.54
CA GLY A 46 -6.04 20.32 9.33
C GLY A 46 -5.99 20.14 10.85
N ILE A 47 -5.14 19.23 11.35
CA ILE A 47 -4.94 18.98 12.79
C ILE A 47 -3.61 19.58 13.29
N GLY A 48 -3.09 20.59 12.59
CA GLY A 48 -1.87 21.32 12.97
C GLY A 48 -1.89 22.77 12.54
#